data_AF-A0A455SEI9-F1
#
_entry.id   AF-A0A455SEI9-F1
#
_cell.length_a   1.000
_cell.length_b   1.000
_cell.length_c   1.000
_cell.angle_alpha   90.00
_cell.angle_beta   90.00
_cell.angle_gamma   90.00
#
_symmetry.space_group_name_H-M   'P 1'
#
loop_
_entity.id
_entity.type
_entity.pdbx_description
1 polymer ?
#
loop_
_entity_poly.entity_id
_entity_poly.type
_entity_poly.pdbx_seq_one_letter_code
_entity_poly.pdbx_strand_id
1 'polypeptide(L)'
;MTKTTTKGIPISCYFASVDQPLHDELKKHMSALQLLGVIDSWNEYRIDTGACWRQAIYQCYESPCIILLLLSADFLAMDYLQYGRLPEVLGKQDTRHVTKACVIPILLRPIVWEEVANGYALLPENKQPVIDWPDRDHAFVAIVRSIKAVASALLMEQWQEESQSLLEKKQFKVIFPRFGRVGKFRMG
;
A
#
# COMPACT_ATOMS: atom_id res chain seq x y z
N MET A 1 9.26 -26.93 -12.42
CA MET A 1 8.33 -25.98 -13.05
C MET A 1 8.05 -24.87 -12.05
N THR A 2 8.82 -23.79 -12.04
CA THR A 2 8.55 -22.63 -11.17
C THR A 2 7.69 -21.64 -11.96
N LYS A 3 6.39 -21.60 -11.66
CA LYS A 3 5.50 -20.54 -12.14
C LYS A 3 5.79 -19.28 -11.33
N THR A 4 6.75 -18.46 -11.76
CA THR A 4 6.88 -17.08 -11.25
C THR A 4 5.90 -16.22 -12.06
N THR A 5 4.62 -16.32 -11.70
CA THR A 5 3.63 -15.35 -12.15
C THR A 5 3.77 -14.20 -11.17
N THR A 6 4.39 -13.09 -11.57
CA THR A 6 4.51 -11.94 -10.67
C THR A 6 3.10 -11.51 -10.29
N LYS A 7 2.77 -11.72 -9.03
CA LYS A 7 1.46 -11.43 -8.44
C LYS A 7 1.38 -9.92 -8.21
N GLY A 8 0.18 -9.34 -8.27
CA GLY A 8 -0.02 -7.92 -7.91
C GLY A 8 0.44 -7.62 -6.47
N ILE A 9 0.45 -6.34 -6.08
CA ILE A 9 0.83 -5.97 -4.72
C ILE A 9 -0.33 -6.27 -3.75
N PRO A 10 -0.12 -7.01 -2.65
CA PRO A 10 -1.14 -7.18 -1.62
C PRO A 10 -1.36 -5.87 -0.85
N ILE A 11 -2.62 -5.57 -0.54
CA ILE A 11 -3.01 -4.43 0.29
C ILE A 11 -3.68 -4.92 1.57
N SER A 12 -3.26 -4.35 2.70
CA SER A 12 -3.91 -4.49 4.00
C SER A 12 -4.43 -3.12 4.45
N CYS A 13 -5.74 -3.00 4.65
CA CYS A 13 -6.40 -1.75 5.01
C CYS A 13 -6.90 -1.81 6.46
N TYR A 14 -6.48 -0.85 7.28
CA TYR A 14 -6.86 -0.71 8.69
C TYR A 14 -7.74 0.51 8.88
N PHE A 15 -8.86 0.36 9.57
CA PHE A 15 -9.84 1.42 9.80
C PHE A 15 -10.60 1.19 11.12
N ALA A 16 -11.26 2.24 11.62
CA ALA A 16 -12.19 2.11 12.74
C ALA A 16 -13.57 1.70 12.22
N SER A 17 -14.31 0.84 12.94
CA SER A 17 -15.64 0.37 12.53
C SER A 17 -16.62 1.48 12.15
N VAL A 18 -16.53 2.66 12.80
CA VAL A 18 -17.37 3.83 12.47
C VAL A 18 -17.12 4.39 11.07
N ASP A 19 -15.95 4.13 10.49
CA ASP A 19 -15.54 4.59 9.16
C ASP A 19 -15.79 3.56 8.05
N GLN A 20 -16.48 2.45 8.36
CA GLN A 20 -16.88 1.43 7.38
C GLN A 20 -17.50 2.03 6.11
N PRO A 21 -18.40 3.05 6.15
CA PRO A 21 -18.96 3.61 4.92
C PRO A 21 -17.91 4.23 3.99
N LEU A 22 -16.91 4.93 4.54
CA LEU A 22 -15.84 5.56 3.76
C LEU A 22 -14.83 4.52 3.25
N HIS A 23 -14.52 3.51 4.07
CA HIS A 23 -13.76 2.34 3.66
C HIS A 23 -14.41 1.64 2.45
N ASP A 24 -15.72 1.40 2.50
CA ASP A 24 -16.44 0.68 1.46
C ASP A 24 -16.45 1.44 0.13
N GLU A 25 -16.53 2.76 0.17
CA GLU A 25 -16.39 3.59 -1.03
C GLU A 25 -14.96 3.54 -1.59
N LEU A 26 -13.93 3.70 -0.76
CA LEU A 26 -12.54 3.54 -1.19
C LEU A 26 -12.33 2.16 -1.84
N LYS A 27 -12.82 1.09 -1.21
CA LYS A 27 -12.70 -0.29 -1.73
C LYS A 27 -13.34 -0.43 -3.12
N LYS A 28 -14.50 0.19 -3.36
CA LYS A 28 -15.12 0.22 -4.70
C LYS A 28 -14.22 0.90 -5.72
N HIS A 29 -13.66 2.06 -5.40
CA HIS A 29 -12.74 2.79 -6.28
C HIS A 29 -11.46 1.99 -6.58
N MET A 30 -11.00 1.17 -5.63
CA MET A 30 -9.82 0.30 -5.78
C MET A 30 -10.05 -0.92 -6.69
N SER A 31 -11.30 -1.28 -6.97
CA SER A 31 -11.65 -2.47 -7.79
C SER A 31 -11.01 -2.45 -9.18
N ALA A 32 -10.85 -1.27 -9.79
CA ALA A 32 -10.17 -1.11 -11.08
C ALA A 32 -8.71 -1.60 -11.03
N LEU A 33 -8.00 -1.38 -9.93
CA LEU A 33 -6.61 -1.80 -9.78
C LEU A 33 -6.48 -3.31 -9.58
N GLN A 34 -7.45 -3.95 -8.92
CA GLN A 34 -7.52 -5.40 -8.81
C GLN A 34 -7.81 -6.06 -10.16
N LEU A 35 -8.78 -5.53 -10.92
CA LEU A 35 -9.09 -6.02 -12.27
C LEU A 35 -7.89 -5.93 -13.22
N LEU A 36 -7.07 -4.89 -13.08
CA LEU A 36 -5.84 -4.71 -13.86
C LEU A 36 -4.65 -5.55 -13.35
N GLY A 37 -4.81 -6.29 -12.24
CA GLY A 37 -3.76 -7.09 -11.62
C GLY A 37 -2.63 -6.28 -10.98
N VAL A 38 -2.82 -4.96 -10.79
CA VAL A 38 -1.86 -4.11 -10.07
C VAL A 38 -1.89 -4.45 -8.58
N ILE A 39 -3.07 -4.76 -8.06
CA ILE A 39 -3.29 -5.25 -6.71
C ILE A 39 -3.65 -6.74 -6.78
N ASP A 40 -3.02 -7.54 -5.93
CA ASP A 40 -3.33 -8.97 -5.82
C ASP A 40 -4.51 -9.25 -4.89
N SER A 41 -4.48 -8.65 -3.69
CA SER A 41 -5.47 -8.89 -2.65
C SER A 41 -5.78 -7.61 -1.88
N TRP A 42 -7.00 -7.54 -1.35
CA TRP A 42 -7.44 -6.49 -0.44
C TRP A 42 -7.91 -7.16 0.86
N ASN A 43 -7.11 -7.03 1.89
CA ASN A 43 -7.41 -7.50 3.24
C ASN A 43 -7.85 -6.30 4.08
N GLU A 44 -8.91 -6.49 4.86
CA GLU A 44 -9.52 -5.41 5.65
C GLU A 44 -9.50 -5.77 7.13
N TYR A 45 -9.15 -4.81 7.97
CA TYR A 45 -8.94 -5.00 9.39
C TYR A 45 -9.53 -3.84 10.18
N ARG A 46 -10.29 -4.18 11.23
CA ARG A 46 -10.86 -3.20 12.16
C ARG A 46 -9.96 -3.06 13.37
N ILE A 47 -9.53 -1.84 13.68
CA ILE A 47 -8.59 -1.60 14.79
C ILE A 47 -9.27 -1.78 16.16
N ASP A 48 -10.56 -1.49 16.23
CA ASP A 48 -11.39 -1.69 17.43
C ASP A 48 -11.64 -3.17 17.76
N THR A 49 -11.35 -4.10 16.83
CA THR A 49 -11.37 -5.55 17.10
C THR A 49 -10.00 -6.12 17.48
N GLY A 50 -9.03 -5.24 17.81
CA GLY A 50 -7.67 -5.63 18.23
C GLY A 50 -6.69 -5.92 17.09
N ALA A 51 -7.01 -5.51 15.85
CA ALA A 51 -6.09 -5.70 14.73
C ALA A 51 -4.89 -4.74 14.82
N CYS A 52 -3.68 -5.27 14.64
CA CYS A 52 -2.43 -4.51 14.78
C CYS A 52 -1.71 -4.34 13.44
N TRP A 53 -1.79 -3.17 12.83
CA TRP A 53 -1.07 -2.88 11.57
C TRP A 53 0.45 -2.92 11.72
N ARG A 54 0.97 -2.64 12.93
CA ARG A 54 2.41 -2.70 13.24
C ARG A 54 2.98 -4.10 13.07
N GLN A 55 2.18 -5.12 13.38
CA GLN A 55 2.56 -6.52 13.17
C GLN A 55 2.57 -6.88 11.68
N ALA A 56 1.68 -6.28 10.88
CA ALA A 56 1.62 -6.52 9.44
C ALA A 56 2.85 -5.99 8.70
N ILE A 57 3.53 -4.96 9.20
CA ILE A 57 4.82 -4.50 8.63
C ILE A 57 5.83 -5.66 8.58
N TYR A 58 5.90 -6.44 9.65
CA TYR A 58 6.80 -7.59 9.76
C TYR A 58 6.34 -8.81 8.95
N GLN A 59 5.16 -8.77 8.33
CA GLN A 59 4.74 -9.83 7.41
C GLN A 59 5.28 -9.60 5.99
N CYS A 60 5.83 -8.41 5.71
CA CYS A 60 6.29 -8.00 4.38
C CYS A 60 7.82 -8.01 4.27
N TYR A 61 8.48 -9.05 4.80
CA TYR A 61 9.93 -9.23 4.65
C TYR A 61 10.31 -9.77 3.27
N GLU A 62 9.60 -10.78 2.78
CA GLU A 62 9.96 -11.48 1.54
C GLU A 62 9.28 -10.88 0.30
N SER A 63 8.15 -10.19 0.49
CA SER A 63 7.37 -9.60 -0.60
C SER A 63 6.86 -8.23 -0.20
N PRO A 64 6.88 -7.26 -1.13
CA PRO A 64 6.33 -5.94 -0.88
C PRO A 64 4.83 -6.01 -0.67
N CYS A 65 4.35 -5.12 0.18
CA CYS A 65 2.94 -4.95 0.47
C CYS A 65 2.65 -3.48 0.73
N ILE A 66 1.39 -3.08 0.59
CA ILE A 66 0.94 -1.75 0.97
C ILE A 66 0.01 -1.87 2.17
N ILE A 67 0.27 -1.08 3.20
CA ILE A 67 -0.55 -0.98 4.40
C ILE A 67 -1.23 0.38 4.40
N LEU A 68 -2.56 0.39 4.28
CA LEU A 68 -3.37 1.61 4.32
C LEU A 68 -3.89 1.82 5.75
N LEU A 69 -3.69 3.03 6.30
CA LEU A 69 -4.24 3.43 7.60
C LEU A 69 -5.29 4.51 7.38
N LEU A 70 -6.57 4.18 7.54
CA LEU A 70 -7.66 5.14 7.36
C LEU A 70 -7.84 5.99 8.62
N LEU A 71 -7.26 7.19 8.61
CA LEU A 71 -7.15 8.05 9.77
C LEU A 71 -8.45 8.81 10.06
N SER A 72 -8.88 8.70 11.30
CA SER A 72 -9.97 9.42 11.94
C SER A 72 -9.67 9.57 13.43
N ALA A 73 -10.47 10.38 14.14
CA ALA A 73 -10.35 10.51 15.59
C ALA A 73 -10.54 9.15 16.29
N ASP A 74 -11.50 8.35 15.83
CA ASP A 74 -11.77 7.00 16.35
C ASP A 74 -10.61 6.03 16.08
N PHE A 75 -10.02 6.08 14.88
CA PHE A 75 -8.83 5.29 14.57
C PHE A 75 -7.69 5.62 15.52
N LEU A 76 -7.38 6.91 15.70
CA LEU A 76 -6.28 7.36 16.56
C LEU A 76 -6.55 7.06 18.03
N ALA A 77 -7.78 7.25 18.52
CA ALA A 77 -8.14 6.93 19.88
C ALA A 77 -7.85 5.44 20.18
N MET A 78 -8.22 4.54 19.27
CA MET A 78 -7.95 3.12 19.42
C MET A 78 -6.46 2.77 19.26
N ASP A 79 -5.77 3.28 18.22
CA ASP A 79 -4.34 3.00 18.01
C ASP A 79 -3.48 3.53 19.16
N TYR A 80 -3.73 4.76 19.61
CA TYR A 80 -2.97 5.38 20.70
C TYR A 80 -3.18 4.62 22.01
N LEU A 81 -4.44 4.30 22.36
CA LEU A 81 -4.75 3.54 23.57
C LEU A 81 -4.11 2.14 23.55
N GLN A 82 -4.04 1.50 22.37
CA GLN A 82 -3.52 0.15 22.25
C GLN A 82 -1.99 0.10 22.10
N TYR A 83 -1.38 1.08 21.43
CA TYR A 83 0.00 0.97 20.92
C TYR A 83 0.87 2.24 21.05
N GLY A 84 0.36 3.39 21.51
CA GLY A 84 1.12 4.65 21.58
C GLY A 84 1.29 5.35 20.22
N ARG A 85 2.25 6.28 20.05
CA ARG A 85 2.35 7.12 18.83
C ARG A 85 2.88 6.35 17.59
N LEU A 86 2.32 6.64 16.42
CA LEU A 86 2.69 6.07 15.10
C LEU A 86 4.21 6.15 14.74
N PRO A 87 4.97 7.25 15.02
CA PRO A 87 6.36 7.37 14.58
C PRO A 87 7.35 6.37 15.21
N GLU A 88 6.98 5.73 16.33
CA GLU A 88 7.87 4.78 17.02
C GLU A 88 8.07 3.45 16.27
N VAL A 89 7.23 3.17 15.27
CA VAL A 89 7.18 1.85 14.60
C VAL A 89 8.28 1.69 13.55
N LEU A 90 8.61 2.75 12.80
CA LEU A 90 9.69 2.71 11.80
C LEU A 90 11.08 2.94 12.42
N GLY A 91 11.16 3.62 13.56
CA GLY A 91 12.44 3.86 14.26
C GLY A 91 13.06 2.61 14.89
N LYS A 92 12.32 1.50 14.97
CA LYS A 92 12.77 0.21 15.53
C LYS A 92 13.05 -0.84 14.46
N GLN A 93 13.29 -0.44 13.20
CA GLN A 93 13.76 -1.39 12.20
C GLN A 93 15.11 -1.97 12.63
N ASP A 94 15.12 -3.28 12.93
CA ASP A 94 16.33 -4.05 13.18
C ASP A 94 17.20 -3.95 11.92
N THR A 95 18.40 -3.39 12.04
CA THR A 95 19.40 -3.20 10.97
C THR A 95 19.72 -4.46 10.14
N ARG A 96 19.22 -5.62 10.57
CA ARG A 96 19.38 -6.92 9.92
C ARG A 96 18.36 -7.21 8.82
N HIS A 97 17.18 -6.58 8.82
CA HIS A 97 16.15 -6.81 7.80
C HIS A 97 15.36 -5.54 7.46
N VAL A 98 15.52 -5.04 6.23
CA VAL A 98 14.70 -3.94 5.71
C VAL A 98 13.33 -4.50 5.31
N THR A 99 12.26 -3.99 5.92
CA THR A 99 10.89 -4.41 5.59
C THR A 99 10.50 -3.85 4.21
N LYS A 100 9.83 -4.63 3.36
CA LYS A 100 9.29 -4.16 2.07
C LYS A 100 7.85 -3.61 2.19
N ALA A 101 7.40 -3.31 3.40
CA ALA A 101 6.09 -2.71 3.65
C ALA A 101 6.09 -1.20 3.32
N CYS A 102 5.13 -0.76 2.51
CA CYS A 102 4.85 0.65 2.30
C CYS A 102 3.60 1.05 3.10
N VAL A 103 3.78 1.87 4.14
CA VAL A 103 2.67 2.35 4.98
C VAL A 103 2.19 3.70 4.45
N ILE A 104 0.90 3.80 4.13
CA ILE A 104 0.26 4.99 3.56
C ILE A 104 -0.93 5.37 4.43
N PRO A 105 -0.81 6.42 5.26
CA PRO A 105 -1.94 6.96 5.98
C PRO A 105 -2.87 7.73 5.02
N ILE A 106 -4.18 7.56 5.20
CA ILE A 106 -5.24 8.20 4.42
C ILE A 106 -6.13 9.01 5.37
N LEU A 107 -6.15 10.32 5.22
CA LEU A 107 -6.93 11.25 6.02
C LEU A 107 -8.40 11.20 5.61
N LEU A 108 -9.22 10.42 6.32
CA LEU A 108 -10.66 10.36 6.07
C LEU A 108 -11.39 11.54 6.69
N ARG A 109 -11.06 11.86 7.95
CA ARG A 109 -11.73 12.87 8.77
C ARG A 109 -10.74 13.91 9.30
N PRO A 110 -11.20 15.14 9.62
CA PRO A 110 -10.39 16.15 10.26
C PRO A 110 -9.80 15.62 11.57
N ILE A 111 -8.47 15.64 11.65
CA ILE A 111 -7.67 15.35 12.84
C ILE A 111 -6.39 16.19 12.78
N VAL A 112 -5.72 16.36 13.92
CA VAL A 112 -4.34 16.84 13.94
C VAL A 112 -3.45 15.70 13.47
N TRP A 113 -3.11 15.69 12.18
CA TRP A 113 -2.39 14.59 11.54
C TRP A 113 -0.88 14.78 11.54
N GLU A 114 -0.40 16.01 11.72
CA GLU A 114 0.99 16.41 11.52
C GLU A 114 1.95 15.62 12.41
N GLU A 115 1.60 15.45 13.68
CA GLU A 115 2.44 14.72 14.65
C GLU A 115 2.30 13.21 14.53
N VAL A 116 1.16 12.72 14.06
CA VAL A 116 0.87 11.28 13.98
C VAL A 116 1.35 10.67 12.67
N ALA A 117 1.23 11.38 11.55
CA ALA A 117 1.63 10.90 10.23
C ALA A 117 2.99 11.47 9.77
N ASN A 118 3.75 12.09 10.67
CA ASN A 118 5.07 12.63 10.34
C ASN A 118 5.99 11.54 9.78
N GLY A 119 6.66 11.83 8.66
CA GLY A 119 7.55 10.88 7.98
C GLY A 119 6.83 9.86 7.08
N TYR A 120 5.51 9.88 6.99
CA TYR A 120 4.74 9.05 6.06
C TYR A 120 4.19 9.87 4.89
N ALA A 121 3.98 9.21 3.74
CA ALA A 121 3.30 9.80 2.60
C ALA A 121 1.79 9.84 2.85
N LEU A 122 1.30 10.89 3.50
CA LEU A 122 -0.12 11.10 3.78
C LEU A 122 -0.92 11.34 2.48
N LEU A 123 -2.07 10.69 2.37
CA LEU A 123 -3.07 10.93 1.33
C LEU A 123 -4.39 11.47 1.93
N PRO A 124 -5.20 12.24 1.18
CA PRO A 124 -4.89 12.80 -0.13
C PRO A 124 -3.69 13.77 -0.08
N GLU A 125 -2.97 13.95 -1.19
CA GLU A 125 -1.73 14.74 -1.24
C GLU A 125 -1.93 16.23 -0.87
N ASN A 126 -3.13 16.76 -1.12
CA ASN A 126 -3.51 18.11 -0.73
C ASN A 126 -3.82 18.24 0.78
N LYS A 127 -3.74 17.14 1.55
CA LYS A 127 -3.97 17.06 3.00
C LYS A 127 -5.39 17.46 3.42
N GLN A 128 -6.34 17.46 2.48
CA GLN A 128 -7.75 17.70 2.78
C GLN A 128 -8.44 16.38 3.15
N PRO A 129 -9.08 16.28 4.32
CA PRO A 129 -9.82 15.09 4.72
C PRO A 129 -10.90 14.71 3.71
N VAL A 130 -11.04 13.43 3.40
CA VAL A 130 -12.02 12.94 2.39
C VAL A 130 -13.42 13.48 2.61
N ILE A 131 -13.89 13.57 3.87
CA ILE A 131 -15.26 14.07 4.15
C ILE A 131 -15.46 15.56 3.84
N ASP A 132 -14.39 16.33 3.75
CA ASP A 132 -14.45 17.77 3.46
C ASP A 132 -14.38 18.09 1.97
N TRP A 133 -14.18 17.07 1.11
CA TRP A 133 -14.22 17.27 -0.33
C TRP A 133 -15.67 17.53 -0.78
N PRO A 134 -15.91 18.54 -1.64
CA PRO A 134 -17.23 18.78 -2.22
C PRO A 134 -17.77 17.56 -2.98
N ASP A 135 -16.86 16.83 -3.62
CA ASP A 135 -17.13 15.55 -4.26
C ASP A 135 -16.13 14.50 -3.75
N ARG A 136 -16.65 13.51 -3.02
CA ARG A 136 -15.86 12.44 -2.43
C ARG A 136 -15.32 11.47 -3.46
N ASP A 137 -15.98 11.29 -4.61
CA ASP A 137 -15.47 10.42 -5.67
C ASP A 137 -14.16 10.99 -6.23
N HIS A 138 -14.06 12.32 -6.36
CA HIS A 138 -12.81 12.96 -6.75
C HIS A 138 -11.70 12.77 -5.70
N ALA A 139 -12.04 12.79 -4.42
CA ALA A 139 -11.10 12.50 -3.33
C ALA A 139 -10.55 11.06 -3.43
N PHE A 140 -11.45 10.09 -3.59
CA PHE A 140 -11.06 8.68 -3.73
C PHE A 140 -10.26 8.43 -5.00
N VAL A 141 -10.64 9.02 -6.14
CA VAL A 141 -9.86 8.91 -7.38
C VAL A 141 -8.44 9.46 -7.20
N ALA A 142 -8.28 10.58 -6.50
CA ALA A 142 -6.96 11.12 -6.19
C ALA A 142 -6.13 10.12 -5.35
N ILE A 143 -6.71 9.57 -4.29
CA ILE A 143 -6.08 8.55 -3.44
C ILE A 143 -5.67 7.31 -4.26
N VAL A 144 -6.60 6.76 -5.05
CA VAL A 144 -6.38 5.55 -5.86
C VAL A 144 -5.27 5.77 -6.90
N ARG A 145 -5.17 6.97 -7.49
CA ARG A 145 -4.07 7.31 -8.42
C ARG A 145 -2.71 7.28 -7.73
N SER A 146 -2.60 7.86 -6.54
CA SER A 146 -1.35 7.84 -5.77
C SER A 146 -0.99 6.41 -5.35
N ILE A 147 -1.95 5.61 -4.87
CA ILE A 147 -1.72 4.20 -4.51
C ILE A 147 -1.28 3.39 -5.74
N LYS A 148 -1.91 3.60 -6.90
CA LYS A 148 -1.51 2.94 -8.15
C LYS A 148 -0.05 3.24 -8.51
N ALA A 149 0.39 4.49 -8.34
CA ALA A 149 1.77 4.88 -8.63
C ALA A 149 2.76 4.12 -7.73
N VAL A 150 2.48 4.06 -6.42
CA VAL A 150 3.29 3.30 -5.45
C VAL A 150 3.29 1.81 -5.79
N ALA A 151 2.13 1.19 -6.02
CA ALA A 151 2.03 -0.23 -6.36
C ALA A 151 2.77 -0.58 -7.65
N SER A 152 2.69 0.29 -8.66
CA SER A 152 3.40 0.09 -9.94
C SER A 152 4.91 0.17 -9.78
N ALA A 153 5.41 1.08 -8.92
CA ALA A 153 6.83 1.18 -8.60
C ALA A 153 7.33 -0.08 -7.88
N LEU A 154 6.59 -0.56 -6.87
CA LEU A 154 6.93 -1.79 -6.14
C LEU A 154 6.95 -3.01 -7.07
N LEU A 155 5.99 -3.13 -7.99
CA LEU A 155 6.02 -4.18 -9.00
C LEU A 155 7.27 -4.06 -9.86
N MET A 156 7.59 -2.86 -10.37
CA MET A 156 8.77 -2.67 -11.21
C MET A 156 10.07 -3.06 -10.49
N GLU A 157 10.20 -2.76 -9.20
CA GLU A 157 11.34 -3.18 -8.37
C GLU A 157 11.42 -4.71 -8.24
N GLN A 158 10.32 -5.39 -7.91
CA GLN A 158 10.29 -6.86 -7.84
C GLN A 158 10.72 -7.49 -9.16
N TRP A 159 10.22 -6.95 -10.27
CA TRP A 159 10.54 -7.43 -11.61
C TRP A 159 12.03 -7.29 -11.93
N GLN A 160 12.66 -6.20 -11.49
CA GLN A 160 14.10 -5.99 -11.65
C GLN A 160 14.90 -6.99 -10.81
N GLU A 161 14.54 -7.19 -9.54
CA GLU A 161 15.18 -8.18 -8.65
C GLU A 161 15.07 -9.61 -9.22
N GLU A 162 13.88 -10.01 -9.66
CA GLU A 162 13.64 -11.33 -10.28
C GLU A 162 14.46 -11.49 -11.57
N SER A 163 14.48 -10.47 -12.43
CA SER A 163 15.24 -10.50 -13.68
C SER A 163 16.74 -10.64 -13.46
N GLN A 164 17.30 -9.90 -12.48
CA GLN A 164 18.71 -9.99 -12.11
C GLN A 164 19.05 -11.38 -11.55
N SER A 165 18.19 -11.93 -10.68
CA SER A 165 18.42 -13.28 -10.15
C SER A 165 18.41 -14.37 -11.24
N LEU A 166 17.55 -14.22 -12.26
CA LEU A 166 17.50 -15.15 -13.40
C LEU A 166 18.71 -15.03 -14.32
N LEU A 167 19.19 -13.79 -14.55
CA LEU A 167 20.44 -13.48 -15.27
C LEU A 167 21.62 -14.21 -14.62
N GLU A 168 21.80 -14.06 -13.31
CA GLU A 168 22.88 -14.69 -12.55
C GLU A 168 22.82 -16.22 -12.60
N LYS A 169 21.61 -16.79 -12.55
CA LYS A 169 21.38 -18.24 -12.57
C LYS A 169 21.49 -18.87 -13.96
N LYS A 170 21.79 -18.11 -15.02
CA LYS A 170 21.81 -18.55 -16.43
C LYS A 170 20.54 -19.29 -16.88
N GLN A 171 19.41 -19.04 -16.22
CA GLN A 171 18.12 -19.67 -16.52
C GLN A 171 17.27 -18.70 -17.34
N PHE A 172 17.45 -18.70 -18.66
CA PHE A 172 16.63 -17.89 -19.56
C PHE A 172 15.46 -18.68 -20.16
N LYS A 173 14.24 -18.31 -19.78
CA LYS A 173 13.07 -18.34 -20.66
C LYS A 173 12.56 -16.91 -20.72
N VAL A 174 12.66 -16.29 -21.89
CA VAL A 174 12.17 -14.92 -22.11
C VAL A 174 10.66 -14.91 -21.92
N ILE A 175 10.17 -14.26 -20.86
CA ILE A 175 8.74 -14.02 -20.63
C ILE A 175 8.54 -12.50 -20.67
N PHE A 176 7.93 -12.02 -21.75
CA PHE A 176 7.51 -10.62 -21.87
C PHE A 176 6.19 -10.39 -21.14
N PRO A 177 6.03 -9.30 -20.39
CA PRO A 177 4.77 -8.99 -19.71
C PRO A 177 3.94 -8.04 -20.53
N ARG A 178 2.65 -8.13 -20.22
CA ARG A 178 1.48 -7.50 -20.82
C ARG A 178 1.39 -5.97 -20.74
N PHE A 179 2.50 -5.25 -20.58
CA PHE A 179 2.51 -3.79 -20.68
C PHE A 179 3.10 -3.37 -22.03
N GLY A 180 2.19 -3.11 -22.97
CA GLY A 180 2.56 -2.64 -24.29
C GLY A 180 3.29 -1.30 -24.23
N ARG A 181 4.60 -1.33 -24.51
CA ARG A 181 5.23 -0.43 -25.48
C ARG A 181 6.51 -1.07 -26.03
N VAL A 182 6.54 -1.14 -27.35
CA VAL A 182 7.57 -1.79 -28.18
C VAL A 182 8.84 -0.93 -28.18
N GLY A 183 9.96 -1.53 -27.81
CA GLY A 183 11.30 -1.04 -28.14
C GLY A 183 12.13 -2.22 -28.65
N LYS A 184 12.36 -2.29 -29.97
CA LYS A 184 13.24 -3.29 -30.59
C LYS A 184 14.67 -3.10 -30.05
N PHE A 185 15.18 -4.04 -29.28
CA PHE A 185 16.62 -4.17 -29.11
C PHE A 185 17.16 -5.12 -30.18
N ARG A 186 17.93 -4.56 -31.12
CA ARG A 186 18.87 -5.31 -31.95
C ARG A 186 20.15 -5.46 -31.13
N MET A 187 20.53 -6.70 -30.80
CA MET A 187 21.92 -6.96 -30.42
C MET A 187 22.79 -6.83 -31.68
N GLY A 188 23.80 -5.98 -31.60
CA GLY A 188 24.96 -5.93 -32.47
C GLY A 188 26.21 -6.01 -31.61
#